data_AF-A0A927VCZ1-F1
#
_entry.id   AF-A0A927VCZ1-F1
#
_cell.length_a   1.000
_cell.length_b   1.000
_cell.length_c   1.000
_cell.angle_alpha   90.00
_cell.angle_beta   90.00
_cell.angle_gamma   90.00
#
_symmetry.space_group_name_H-M   'P 1'
#
loop_
_entity.id
_entity.type
_entity.pdbx_description
1 polymer ?
#
loop_
_entity_poly.entity_id
_entity_poly.type
_entity_poly.pdbx_seq_one_letter_code
_entity_poly.pdbx_strand_id
1 'polypeptide(L)'
;MESVCDWIDNLQELLSRIWGTWNYVEQKVHSSEEEEADSIQLDSIPDYKGVPYVSLNNNVPTFTREELKTKSYEYYSELDILGRCGVTMACIGRDIMPTEERGAIGMVKPSGWKLKKYDIIDGMYIYNRCHLIGYQLTGENANVRNLITGTRYLNVEGMLPFENQVAEYVRKTGNHVMYRVTPIFEGNNLVASGVQMEAYSVEDKGQGICYNIYVYNVQPGIEINYLTGDNWLSGQ
;
A
#
# COMPACT_ATOMS: atom_id res chain seq x y z
N MET A 1 55.09 -35.27 3.47
CA MET A 1 54.36 -35.38 4.74
C MET A 1 53.66 -34.06 4.93
N GLU A 2 52.42 -33.94 4.48
CA GLU A 2 51.58 -32.80 4.87
C GLU A 2 51.45 -32.82 6.38
N SER A 3 51.68 -31.68 7.00
CA SER A 3 51.76 -31.56 8.45
C SER A 3 50.36 -31.79 9.02
N VAL A 4 50.28 -32.43 10.20
CA VAL A 4 49.03 -32.51 10.98
C VAL A 4 48.44 -31.11 11.21
N CYS A 5 49.29 -30.06 11.20
CA CYS A 5 48.84 -28.66 11.26
C CYS A 5 48.02 -28.24 10.03
N ASP A 6 48.40 -28.66 8.81
CA ASP A 6 47.72 -28.29 7.57
C ASP A 6 46.28 -28.86 7.52
N TRP A 7 46.10 -30.03 8.13
CA TRP A 7 44.77 -30.66 8.30
C TRP A 7 43.89 -29.92 9.30
N ILE A 8 44.46 -29.41 10.39
CA ILE A 8 43.73 -28.67 11.42
C ILE A 8 43.30 -27.31 10.90
N ASP A 9 44.18 -26.61 10.18
CA ASP A 9 43.88 -25.28 9.62
C ASP A 9 42.77 -25.37 8.56
N ASN A 10 42.81 -26.39 7.71
CA ASN A 10 41.76 -26.64 6.71
C ASN A 10 40.40 -26.98 7.36
N LEU A 11 40.41 -27.71 8.47
CA LEU A 11 39.20 -28.00 9.27
C LEU A 11 38.59 -26.72 9.88
N GLN A 12 39.42 -25.80 10.38
CA GLN A 12 38.94 -24.52 10.94
C GLN A 12 38.36 -23.62 9.85
N GLU A 13 38.97 -23.58 8.67
CA GLU A 13 38.46 -22.81 7.54
C GLU A 13 37.11 -23.36 7.04
N LEU A 14 36.97 -24.70 6.99
CA LEU A 14 35.72 -25.35 6.62
C LEU A 14 34.59 -25.03 7.61
N LEU A 15 34.88 -25.08 8.92
CA LEU A 15 33.91 -24.76 9.97
C LEU A 15 33.48 -23.29 9.94
N SER A 16 34.41 -22.37 9.68
CA SER A 16 34.11 -20.94 9.52
C SER A 16 33.19 -20.69 8.33
N ARG A 17 33.43 -21.35 7.20
CA ARG A 17 32.58 -21.25 6.00
C ARG A 17 31.19 -21.85 6.24
N ILE A 18 31.10 -22.99 6.92
CA ILE A 18 29.81 -23.61 7.28
C ILE A 18 29.03 -22.69 8.22
N TRP A 19 29.69 -22.13 9.24
CA TRP A 19 29.05 -21.20 10.19
C TRP A 19 28.57 -19.90 9.52
N GLY A 20 29.39 -19.32 8.63
CA GLY A 20 28.99 -18.15 7.84
C GLY A 20 27.83 -18.43 6.90
N THR A 21 27.81 -19.62 6.27
CA THR A 21 26.71 -20.03 5.40
C THR A 21 25.43 -20.27 6.21
N TRP A 22 25.54 -20.88 7.40
CA TRP A 22 24.42 -21.12 8.30
C TRP A 22 23.79 -19.80 8.78
N ASN A 23 24.59 -18.85 9.24
CA ASN A 23 24.10 -17.52 9.65
C ASN A 23 23.43 -16.77 8.49
N TYR A 24 23.96 -16.87 7.28
CA TYR A 24 23.35 -16.26 6.10
C TYR A 24 21.98 -16.88 5.77
N VAL A 25 21.87 -18.21 5.88
CA VAL A 25 20.60 -18.92 5.68
C VAL A 25 19.61 -18.57 6.79
N GLU A 26 20.01 -18.55 8.06
CA GLU A 26 19.15 -18.14 9.17
C GLU A 26 18.63 -16.71 9.02
N GLN A 27 19.49 -15.75 8.65
CA GLN A 27 19.05 -14.37 8.37
C GLN A 27 18.03 -14.30 7.23
N LYS A 28 18.24 -15.08 6.18
CA LYS A 28 17.36 -15.10 5.01
C LYS A 28 16.03 -15.78 5.28
N VAL A 29 16.02 -16.85 6.08
CA VAL A 29 14.80 -17.53 6.54
C VAL A 29 14.01 -16.61 7.48
N HIS A 30 14.68 -15.95 8.41
CA HIS A 30 14.03 -15.01 9.32
C HIS A 30 13.44 -13.79 8.59
N SER A 31 14.16 -13.23 7.60
CA SER A 31 13.62 -12.15 6.76
C SER A 31 12.43 -12.60 5.91
N SER A 32 12.42 -13.85 5.43
CA SER A 32 11.27 -14.38 4.68
C SER A 32 10.06 -14.67 5.56
N GLU A 33 10.26 -15.09 6.82
CA GLU A 33 9.17 -15.31 7.77
C GLU A 33 8.54 -13.99 8.25
N GLU A 34 9.35 -12.92 8.39
CA GLU A 34 8.84 -11.56 8.68
C GLU A 34 8.09 -10.95 7.48
N GLU A 35 8.54 -11.19 6.24
CA GLU A 35 7.81 -10.75 5.03
C GLU A 35 6.49 -11.52 4.80
N GLU A 36 6.42 -12.80 5.19
CA GLU A 36 5.23 -13.63 5.00
C GLU A 36 4.13 -13.37 6.05
N ALA A 37 4.51 -12.92 7.26
CA ALA A 37 3.61 -12.74 8.39
C ALA A 37 2.66 -11.52 8.32
N ASP A 38 2.87 -10.57 7.40
CA ASP A 38 2.11 -9.30 7.36
C ASP A 38 1.35 -9.07 6.04
N SER A 39 1.33 -10.07 5.14
CA SER A 39 0.54 -10.00 3.90
C SER A 39 -0.89 -10.48 4.12
N ILE A 40 -1.88 -9.63 3.80
CA ILE A 40 -3.29 -10.05 3.80
C ILE A 40 -3.46 -11.18 2.80
N GLN A 41 -3.99 -12.30 3.28
CA GLN A 41 -4.41 -13.41 2.42
C GLN A 41 -5.65 -12.96 1.65
N LEU A 42 -5.59 -12.97 0.31
CA LEU A 42 -6.70 -12.59 -0.57
C LEU A 42 -8.01 -13.29 -0.19
N ASP A 43 -7.94 -14.60 0.09
CA ASP A 43 -9.09 -15.44 0.46
C ASP A 43 -9.75 -15.03 1.79
N SER A 44 -9.07 -14.23 2.61
CA SER A 44 -9.63 -13.71 3.87
C SER A 44 -10.47 -12.44 3.69
N ILE A 45 -10.40 -11.81 2.52
CA ILE A 45 -11.14 -10.59 2.19
C ILE A 45 -12.55 -10.99 1.74
N PRO A 46 -13.61 -10.57 2.47
CA PRO A 46 -14.98 -10.86 2.05
C PRO A 46 -15.30 -10.32 0.65
N ASP A 47 -16.21 -10.99 -0.06
CA ASP A 47 -16.75 -10.45 -1.31
C ASP A 47 -17.44 -9.09 -1.11
N TYR A 48 -17.41 -8.26 -2.15
CA TYR A 48 -18.13 -6.99 -2.17
C TYR A 48 -19.65 -7.21 -2.08
N LYS A 49 -20.29 -6.59 -1.08
CA LYS A 49 -21.75 -6.67 -0.82
C LYS A 49 -22.45 -5.31 -0.83
N GLY A 50 -21.94 -4.36 -1.63
CA GLY A 50 -22.54 -3.02 -1.74
C GLY A 50 -21.93 -1.96 -0.82
N VAL A 51 -20.95 -2.33 0.04
CA VAL A 51 -20.26 -1.42 0.96
C VAL A 51 -18.83 -1.17 0.44
N PRO A 52 -18.34 0.08 0.40
CA PRO A 52 -17.06 0.41 -0.25
C PRO A 52 -15.82 -0.17 0.43
N TYR A 53 -15.92 -0.59 1.69
CA TYR A 53 -14.81 -1.18 2.43
C TYR A 53 -15.30 -2.19 3.49
N VAL A 54 -14.36 -2.96 4.03
CA VAL A 54 -14.53 -3.84 5.20
C VAL A 54 -13.37 -3.64 6.16
N SER A 55 -13.60 -3.85 7.46
CA SER A 55 -12.53 -3.86 8.45
C SER A 55 -11.73 -5.14 8.39
N LEU A 56 -10.41 -5.02 8.55
CA LEU A 56 -9.47 -6.12 8.67
C LEU A 56 -8.88 -6.14 10.08
N ASN A 57 -8.43 -7.30 10.56
CA ASN A 57 -7.77 -7.44 11.85
C ASN A 57 -8.50 -6.72 13.01
N ASN A 58 -9.84 -6.85 13.07
CA ASN A 58 -10.69 -6.13 14.04
C ASN A 58 -10.50 -4.59 14.02
N ASN A 59 -10.22 -4.04 12.84
CA ASN A 59 -9.90 -2.63 12.61
C ASN A 59 -8.61 -2.14 13.31
N VAL A 60 -7.68 -3.06 13.61
CA VAL A 60 -6.42 -2.75 14.29
C VAL A 60 -5.26 -2.78 13.27
N PRO A 61 -4.50 -1.67 13.11
CA PRO A 61 -3.28 -1.64 12.30
C PRO A 61 -2.20 -2.60 12.81
N THR A 62 -1.33 -3.08 11.92
CA THR A 62 -0.21 -3.98 12.28
C THR A 62 1.15 -3.26 12.39
N PHE A 63 1.16 -1.94 12.54
CA PHE A 63 2.41 -1.16 12.71
C PHE A 63 3.27 -1.67 13.87
N THR A 64 4.55 -1.87 13.58
CA THR A 64 5.58 -2.14 14.57
C THR A 64 5.87 -0.90 15.42
N ARG A 65 6.48 -1.11 16.59
CA ARG A 65 6.92 0.00 17.45
C ARG A 65 7.96 0.89 16.77
N GLU A 66 8.73 0.34 15.84
CA GLU A 66 9.74 1.08 15.11
C GLU A 66 9.12 2.00 14.06
N GLU A 67 8.00 1.62 13.44
CA GLU A 67 7.26 2.45 12.49
C GLU A 67 6.55 3.64 13.15
N LEU A 68 6.11 3.49 14.41
CA LEU A 68 5.41 4.53 15.17
C LEU A 68 6.34 5.68 15.61
N LYS A 69 6.69 6.55 14.66
CA LYS A 69 7.55 7.72 14.85
C LYS A 69 6.75 9.02 14.80
N THR A 70 7.30 10.09 15.37
CA THR A 70 6.75 11.46 15.31
C THR A 70 7.60 12.37 14.43
N LYS A 71 8.40 11.79 13.52
CA LYS A 71 9.17 12.52 12.53
C LYS A 71 8.56 12.22 11.17
N SER A 72 8.07 13.26 10.50
CA SER A 72 7.46 13.13 9.19
C SER A 72 8.40 12.52 8.16
N TYR A 73 7.85 11.62 7.35
CA TYR A 73 8.53 11.00 6.23
C TYR A 73 7.51 10.45 5.23
N GLU A 74 7.99 10.17 4.03
CA GLU A 74 7.24 9.46 2.99
C GLU A 74 8.12 8.33 2.44
N TYR A 75 7.48 7.23 2.09
CA TYR A 75 8.09 6.09 1.44
C TYR A 75 7.15 5.55 0.37
N TYR A 76 7.71 5.33 -0.82
CA TYR A 76 7.01 4.79 -1.98
C TYR A 76 7.84 3.66 -2.54
N SER A 77 7.32 2.42 -2.48
CA SER A 77 8.02 1.27 -3.06
C SER A 77 8.28 1.44 -4.55
N GLU A 78 9.34 0.78 -5.03
CA GLU A 78 9.58 0.62 -6.45
C GLU A 78 8.37 -0.05 -7.12
N LEU A 79 8.17 0.27 -8.40
CA LEU A 79 7.21 -0.47 -9.20
C LEU A 79 7.71 -1.91 -9.39
N ASP A 80 6.80 -2.87 -9.39
CA ASP A 80 7.16 -4.25 -9.70
C ASP A 80 7.43 -4.45 -11.20
N ILE A 81 7.76 -5.70 -11.59
CA ILE A 81 8.09 -6.04 -12.98
C ILE A 81 6.93 -5.82 -13.97
N LEU A 82 5.69 -5.71 -13.49
CA LEU A 82 4.50 -5.41 -14.28
C LEU A 82 4.16 -3.90 -14.28
N GLY A 83 5.00 -3.08 -13.65
CA GLY A 83 4.79 -1.63 -13.52
C GLY A 83 3.74 -1.27 -12.49
N ARG A 84 3.44 -2.16 -11.53
CA ARG A 84 2.42 -1.96 -10.50
C ARG A 84 3.03 -1.29 -9.27
N CYS A 85 2.26 -0.41 -8.62
CA CYS A 85 2.69 0.21 -7.37
C CYS A 85 2.78 -0.82 -6.25
N GLY A 86 3.82 -0.73 -5.43
CA GLY A 86 3.94 -1.46 -4.16
C GLY A 86 3.34 -0.67 -2.99
N VAL A 87 3.75 -1.04 -1.78
CA VAL A 87 3.32 -0.38 -0.55
C VAL A 87 3.80 1.09 -0.50
N THR A 88 2.97 1.93 0.10
CA THR A 88 3.28 3.33 0.38
C THR A 88 3.07 3.60 1.85
N MET A 89 3.96 4.38 2.45
CA MET A 89 3.93 4.70 3.88
C MET A 89 4.26 6.16 4.10
N ALA A 90 3.63 6.77 5.10
CA ALA A 90 4.00 8.09 5.57
C ALA A 90 3.77 8.23 7.07
N CYS A 91 4.67 8.95 7.74
CA CYS A 91 4.35 9.58 9.01
C CYS A 91 3.84 10.98 8.68
N ILE A 92 2.52 11.16 8.68
CA ILE A 92 1.87 12.40 8.25
C ILE A 92 1.88 13.39 9.39
N GLY A 93 2.72 14.41 9.28
CA GLY A 93 2.70 15.62 10.10
C GLY A 93 2.30 16.84 9.29
N ARG A 94 2.03 17.95 9.98
CA ARG A 94 1.59 19.20 9.34
C ARG A 94 2.64 19.79 8.39
N ASP A 95 3.92 19.48 8.61
CA ASP A 95 5.07 19.97 7.85
C ASP A 95 5.19 19.38 6.44
N ILE A 96 4.60 18.21 6.19
CA ILE A 96 4.56 17.59 4.85
C ILE A 96 3.21 17.78 4.14
N MET A 97 2.20 18.37 4.79
CA MET A 97 0.94 18.67 4.11
C MET A 97 1.13 19.78 3.05
N PRO A 98 0.38 19.77 1.94
CA PRO A 98 0.56 20.75 0.88
C PRO A 98 0.22 22.17 1.33
N THR A 99 1.02 23.13 0.88
CA THR A 99 0.75 24.57 0.98
C THR A 99 0.32 25.20 -0.34
N GLU A 100 0.41 24.45 -1.44
CA GLU A 100 0.08 24.89 -2.79
C GLU A 100 -1.15 24.16 -3.33
N GLU A 101 -1.67 24.63 -4.46
CA GLU A 101 -2.74 23.93 -5.18
C GLU A 101 -2.21 22.70 -5.91
N ARG A 102 -3.06 21.68 -6.00
CA ARG A 102 -2.72 20.44 -6.73
C ARG A 102 -2.53 20.71 -8.22
N GLY A 103 -1.37 20.31 -8.74
CA GLY A 103 -1.07 20.40 -10.17
C GLY A 103 -1.71 19.29 -11.01
N ALA A 104 -1.52 19.35 -12.32
CA ALA A 104 -2.01 18.33 -13.23
C ALA A 104 -1.23 17.01 -13.09
N ILE A 105 -1.93 15.87 -13.18
CA ILE A 105 -1.35 14.51 -13.12
C ILE A 105 -1.66 13.67 -14.37
N GLY A 106 -2.24 14.29 -15.41
CA GLY A 106 -2.75 13.60 -16.60
C GLY A 106 -1.70 12.82 -17.39
N MET A 107 -0.41 13.12 -17.22
CA MET A 107 0.69 12.42 -17.88
C MET A 107 0.92 11.00 -17.35
N VAL A 108 0.55 10.72 -16.09
CA VAL A 108 0.77 9.41 -15.47
C VAL A 108 -0.24 8.41 -16.01
N LYS A 109 0.22 7.21 -16.37
CA LYS A 109 -0.63 6.09 -16.80
C LYS A 109 -0.22 4.86 -16.00
N PRO A 110 -0.93 4.57 -14.89
CA PRO A 110 -0.62 3.39 -14.07
C PRO A 110 -0.82 2.07 -14.84
N SER A 111 -0.40 0.96 -14.23
CA SER A 111 -0.69 -0.38 -14.75
C SER A 111 -2.19 -0.55 -15.01
N GLY A 112 -2.53 -1.19 -16.13
CA GLY A 112 -3.93 -1.46 -16.51
C GLY A 112 -4.75 -0.23 -16.91
N TRP A 113 -4.11 0.93 -17.13
CA TRP A 113 -4.83 2.17 -17.43
C TRP A 113 -5.67 2.08 -18.72
N LYS A 114 -6.99 2.29 -18.61
CA LYS A 114 -7.92 2.44 -19.73
C LYS A 114 -8.72 3.72 -19.59
N LEU A 115 -8.93 4.42 -20.70
CA LEU A 115 -9.79 5.60 -20.73
C LEU A 115 -11.16 5.22 -21.31
N LYS A 116 -12.16 5.07 -20.45
CA LYS A 116 -13.55 4.80 -20.86
C LYS A 116 -14.54 5.63 -20.03
N LYS A 117 -15.70 5.90 -20.62
CA LYS A 117 -16.76 6.71 -20.01
C LYS A 117 -18.06 5.92 -19.88
N TYR A 118 -18.82 6.20 -18.83
CA TYR A 118 -20.15 5.68 -18.58
C TYR A 118 -21.03 6.77 -17.96
N ASP A 119 -22.26 6.90 -18.45
CA ASP A 119 -23.19 7.93 -17.98
C ASP A 119 -23.68 7.68 -16.53
N ILE A 120 -23.54 6.45 -16.03
CA ILE A 120 -23.90 6.07 -14.66
C ILE A 120 -22.86 6.48 -13.61
N ILE A 121 -21.71 7.04 -14.03
CA ILE A 121 -20.62 7.43 -13.14
C ILE A 121 -20.55 8.95 -13.07
N ASP A 122 -20.48 9.51 -11.87
CA ASP A 122 -20.22 10.93 -11.66
C ASP A 122 -18.86 11.34 -12.26
N GLY A 123 -18.85 12.37 -13.10
CA GLY A 123 -17.67 12.76 -13.90
C GLY A 123 -17.40 11.84 -15.10
N MET A 124 -18.27 10.86 -15.37
CA MET A 124 -18.29 9.91 -16.48
C MET A 124 -17.11 8.93 -16.58
N TYR A 125 -15.93 9.23 -16.08
CA TYR A 125 -14.75 8.37 -16.23
C TYR A 125 -14.74 7.25 -15.18
N ILE A 126 -14.57 6.00 -15.64
CA ILE A 126 -14.46 4.84 -14.75
C ILE A 126 -13.24 4.92 -13.83
N TYR A 127 -12.07 5.22 -14.40
CA TYR A 127 -10.82 5.24 -13.66
C TYR A 127 -10.30 6.65 -13.39
N ASN A 128 -9.89 6.84 -12.15
CA ASN A 128 -9.06 7.92 -11.69
C ASN A 128 -7.61 7.44 -11.60
N ARG A 129 -6.68 8.39 -11.72
CA ARG A 129 -5.31 8.22 -11.21
C ARG A 129 -5.41 8.35 -9.70
N CYS A 130 -5.67 7.23 -9.04
CA CYS A 130 -5.96 7.18 -7.62
C CYS A 130 -4.65 7.24 -6.85
N HIS A 131 -4.52 8.27 -6.02
CA HIS A 131 -3.42 8.39 -5.08
C HIS A 131 -3.51 7.26 -4.04
N LEU A 132 -2.40 6.61 -3.69
CA LEU A 132 -2.35 5.70 -2.55
C LEU A 132 -2.26 6.50 -1.25
N ILE A 133 -1.41 7.53 -1.23
CA ILE A 133 -1.42 8.58 -0.22
C ILE A 133 -1.90 9.86 -0.89
N GLY A 134 -3.10 10.31 -0.53
CA GLY A 134 -3.75 11.48 -1.12
C GLY A 134 -2.91 12.75 -1.04
N TYR A 135 -2.93 13.56 -2.11
CA TYR A 135 -2.21 14.85 -2.19
C TYR A 135 -2.42 15.72 -0.94
N GLN A 136 -3.62 15.73 -0.36
CA GLN A 136 -3.92 16.54 0.83
C GLN A 136 -3.12 16.15 2.08
N LEU A 137 -2.50 14.98 2.09
CA LEU A 137 -1.75 14.43 3.23
C LEU A 137 -0.25 14.76 3.13
N THR A 138 0.33 14.74 1.93
CA THR A 138 1.79 14.87 1.76
C THR A 138 2.23 15.86 0.67
N GLY A 139 1.30 16.42 -0.09
CA GLY A 139 1.59 17.28 -1.24
C GLY A 139 2.22 16.56 -2.43
N GLU A 140 2.41 15.24 -2.36
CA GLU A 140 2.96 14.47 -3.48
C GLU A 140 1.96 14.40 -4.63
N ASN A 141 2.36 14.92 -5.79
CA ASN A 141 1.43 15.22 -6.87
C ASN A 141 1.42 14.15 -7.95
N ALA A 142 2.45 14.08 -8.81
CA ALA A 142 2.48 13.24 -10.01
C ALA A 142 3.47 12.06 -9.90
N ASN A 143 3.65 11.51 -8.69
CA ASN A 143 4.54 10.37 -8.47
C ASN A 143 3.95 9.07 -9.03
N VAL A 144 4.66 8.48 -10.00
CA VAL A 144 4.26 7.22 -10.66
C VAL A 144 4.19 6.02 -9.70
N ARG A 145 4.85 6.10 -8.53
CA ARG A 145 4.83 5.09 -7.46
C ARG A 145 3.72 5.28 -6.43
N ASN A 146 2.91 6.33 -6.60
CA ASN A 146 1.81 6.68 -5.70
C ASN A 146 0.46 6.71 -6.44
N LEU A 147 0.40 6.29 -7.70
CA LEU A 147 -0.79 6.42 -8.54
C LEU A 147 -1.17 5.08 -9.15
N ILE A 148 -2.34 4.56 -8.77
CA ILE A 148 -2.91 3.33 -9.34
C ILE A 148 -4.11 3.61 -10.25
N THR A 149 -4.46 2.64 -11.08
CA THR A 149 -5.76 2.61 -11.79
C THR A 149 -6.85 2.26 -10.78
N GLY A 150 -7.48 3.27 -10.20
CA GLY A 150 -8.56 3.12 -9.22
C GLY A 150 -9.89 3.60 -9.79
N THR A 151 -11.00 2.93 -9.46
CA THR A 151 -12.32 3.39 -9.87
C THR A 151 -12.68 4.73 -9.22
N ARG A 152 -13.65 5.44 -9.80
CA ARG A 152 -14.24 6.63 -9.16
C ARG A 152 -14.79 6.28 -7.77
N TYR A 153 -15.47 5.14 -7.65
CA TYR A 153 -16.04 4.67 -6.39
C TYR A 153 -14.98 4.35 -5.32
N LEU A 154 -13.90 3.63 -5.67
CA LEU A 154 -12.76 3.44 -4.77
C LEU A 154 -12.22 4.78 -4.27
N ASN A 155 -11.96 5.69 -5.19
CA ASN A 155 -11.32 6.96 -4.89
C ASN A 155 -12.20 7.87 -4.02
N VAL A 156 -13.50 7.98 -4.30
CA VAL A 156 -14.38 8.97 -3.68
C VAL A 156 -15.19 8.41 -2.51
N GLU A 157 -15.79 7.23 -2.66
CA GLU A 157 -16.62 6.63 -1.61
C GLU A 157 -15.80 5.73 -0.68
N GLY A 158 -14.71 5.16 -1.19
CA GLY A 158 -13.83 4.26 -0.46
C GLY A 158 -12.76 4.97 0.37
N MET A 159 -11.82 5.65 -0.30
CA MET A 159 -10.60 6.18 0.33
C MET A 159 -10.80 7.58 0.94
N LEU A 160 -11.39 8.50 0.18
CA LEU A 160 -11.47 9.92 0.54
C LEU A 160 -12.05 10.21 1.94
N PRO A 161 -13.08 9.50 2.44
CA PRO A 161 -13.58 9.73 3.80
C PRO A 161 -12.51 9.50 4.89
N PHE A 162 -11.66 8.49 4.72
CA PHE A 162 -10.59 8.18 5.67
C PHE A 162 -9.43 9.16 5.55
N GLU A 163 -9.07 9.55 4.32
CA GLU A 163 -8.06 10.59 4.09
C GLU A 163 -8.49 11.92 4.73
N ASN A 164 -9.77 12.28 4.62
CA ASN A 164 -10.31 13.50 5.24
C ASN A 164 -10.21 13.46 6.76
N GLN A 165 -10.51 12.31 7.39
CA GLN A 165 -10.37 12.14 8.84
C GLN A 165 -8.93 12.35 9.29
N VAL A 166 -7.98 11.73 8.60
CA VAL A 166 -6.53 11.89 8.89
C VAL A 166 -6.09 13.34 8.70
N ALA A 167 -6.44 13.95 7.57
CA ALA A 167 -6.07 15.33 7.28
C ALA A 167 -6.66 16.32 8.29
N GLU A 168 -7.91 16.12 8.71
CA GLU A 168 -8.56 16.94 9.74
C GLU A 168 -7.90 16.77 11.10
N TYR A 169 -7.60 15.53 11.50
CA TYR A 169 -6.93 15.23 12.76
C TYR A 169 -5.56 15.93 12.84
N VAL A 170 -4.71 15.78 11.81
CA VAL A 170 -3.38 16.40 11.77
C VAL A 170 -3.47 17.93 11.80
N ARG A 171 -4.41 18.53 11.05
CA ARG A 171 -4.60 19.99 11.05
C ARG A 171 -5.05 20.54 12.40
N LYS A 172 -5.96 19.85 13.09
CA LYS A 172 -6.53 20.29 14.38
C LYS A 172 -5.56 20.13 15.54
N THR A 173 -4.82 19.04 15.57
CA THR A 173 -4.01 18.66 16.73
C THR A 173 -2.53 19.04 16.57
N GLY A 174 -2.03 19.06 15.34
CA GLY A 174 -0.59 19.12 15.07
C GLY A 174 0.15 17.81 15.35
N ASN A 175 -0.57 16.75 15.70
CA ASN A 175 -0.03 15.40 15.92
C ASN A 175 0.27 14.71 14.59
N HIS A 176 0.94 13.55 14.68
CA HIS A 176 1.27 12.71 13.55
C HIS A 176 0.32 11.52 13.41
N VAL A 177 0.14 11.08 12.17
CA VAL A 177 -0.55 9.82 11.84
C VAL A 177 0.40 8.93 11.06
N MET A 178 0.71 7.76 11.60
CA MET A 178 1.37 6.71 10.85
C MET A 178 0.36 6.11 9.88
N TYR A 179 0.69 6.09 8.59
CA TYR A 179 -0.24 5.79 7.51
C TYR A 179 0.42 4.85 6.50
N ARG A 180 -0.29 3.79 6.10
CA ARG A 180 0.19 2.81 5.13
C ARG A 180 -0.94 2.40 4.20
N VAL A 181 -0.64 2.39 2.90
CA VAL A 181 -1.58 1.92 1.87
C VAL A 181 -0.88 0.90 0.99
N THR A 182 -1.47 -0.29 0.95
CA THR A 182 -0.94 -1.46 0.23
C THR A 182 -1.93 -1.85 -0.87
N PRO A 183 -1.60 -1.65 -2.16
CA PRO A 183 -2.40 -2.15 -3.26
C PRO A 183 -2.40 -3.68 -3.29
N ILE A 184 -3.57 -4.28 -3.46
CA ILE A 184 -3.74 -5.73 -3.45
C ILE A 184 -4.05 -6.24 -4.84
N PHE A 185 -3.10 -6.95 -5.45
CA PHE A 185 -3.24 -7.57 -6.77
C PHE A 185 -3.40 -9.08 -6.65
N GLU A 186 -4.35 -9.64 -7.40
CA GLU A 186 -4.48 -11.09 -7.56
C GLU A 186 -3.63 -11.56 -8.75
N GLY A 187 -2.64 -12.41 -8.47
CA GLY A 187 -1.73 -12.94 -9.49
C GLY A 187 -1.09 -11.86 -10.37
N ASN A 188 -1.29 -11.99 -11.69
CA ASN A 188 -0.72 -11.08 -12.69
C ASN A 188 -1.63 -9.89 -13.02
N ASN A 189 -2.67 -9.63 -12.22
CA ASN A 189 -3.59 -8.53 -12.48
C ASN A 189 -2.87 -7.19 -12.52
N LEU A 190 -3.16 -6.39 -13.54
CA LEU A 190 -2.59 -5.05 -13.72
C LEU A 190 -3.36 -3.98 -12.94
N VAL A 191 -4.62 -4.26 -12.59
CA VAL A 191 -5.45 -3.42 -11.75
C VAL A 191 -5.60 -4.09 -10.39
N ALA A 192 -5.39 -3.31 -9.31
CA ALA A 192 -5.56 -3.84 -7.96
C ALA A 192 -7.03 -4.19 -7.72
N SER A 193 -7.29 -5.28 -7.02
CA SER A 193 -8.64 -5.66 -6.55
C SER A 193 -9.19 -4.66 -5.53
N GLY A 194 -8.29 -3.99 -4.82
CA GLY A 194 -8.55 -3.02 -3.78
C GLY A 194 -7.25 -2.55 -3.15
N VAL A 195 -7.36 -1.77 -2.07
CA VAL A 195 -6.22 -1.34 -1.27
C VAL A 195 -6.49 -1.65 0.20
N GLN A 196 -5.47 -2.11 0.91
CA GLN A 196 -5.49 -2.04 2.37
C GLN A 196 -5.08 -0.63 2.78
N MET A 197 -5.81 -0.03 3.73
CA MET A 197 -5.45 1.24 4.35
C MET A 197 -5.34 1.05 5.85
N GLU A 198 -4.21 1.49 6.39
CA GLU A 198 -3.93 1.47 7.82
C GLU A 198 -3.57 2.88 8.28
N ALA A 199 -4.14 3.31 9.41
CA ALA A 199 -3.77 4.57 10.03
C ALA A 199 -3.80 4.48 11.56
N TYR A 200 -2.82 5.13 12.19
CA TYR A 200 -2.68 5.19 13.65
C TYR A 200 -2.15 6.55 14.08
N SER A 201 -2.90 7.28 14.90
CA SER A 201 -2.43 8.53 15.50
C SER A 201 -1.40 8.27 16.60
N VAL A 202 -0.20 8.83 16.45
CA VAL A 202 0.99 8.38 17.20
C VAL A 202 0.98 8.90 18.64
N GLU A 203 0.81 10.21 18.82
CA GLU A 203 0.93 10.88 20.13
C GLU A 203 -0.18 10.50 21.10
N ASP A 204 -1.40 10.27 20.59
CA ASP A 204 -2.56 9.91 21.41
C ASP A 204 -2.82 8.40 21.47
N LYS A 205 -1.91 7.60 20.91
CA LYS A 205 -1.96 6.13 20.90
C LYS A 205 -3.24 5.58 20.23
N GLY A 206 -3.59 6.13 19.09
CA GLY A 206 -4.72 5.69 18.28
C GLY A 206 -6.09 6.13 18.80
N GLN A 207 -6.15 7.09 19.74
CA GLN A 207 -7.43 7.59 20.25
C GLN A 207 -8.18 8.42 19.21
N GLY A 208 -7.46 9.20 18.40
CA GLY A 208 -8.03 10.01 17.33
C GLY A 208 -8.23 9.24 16.04
N ILE A 209 -7.21 8.52 15.58
CA ILE A 209 -7.22 7.73 14.34
C ILE A 209 -6.69 6.33 14.63
N CYS A 210 -7.51 5.31 14.37
CA CYS A 210 -7.09 3.91 14.42
C CYS A 210 -8.00 3.09 13.50
N TYR A 211 -7.46 2.59 12.39
CA TYR A 211 -8.18 1.69 11.50
C TYR A 211 -7.26 0.82 10.66
N ASN A 212 -7.79 -0.35 10.29
CA ASN A 212 -7.21 -1.25 9.30
C ASN A 212 -8.36 -1.77 8.44
N ILE A 213 -8.41 -1.37 7.18
CA ILE A 213 -9.54 -1.62 6.29
C ILE A 213 -9.05 -2.09 4.92
N TYR A 214 -9.88 -2.86 4.24
CA TYR A 214 -9.76 -3.12 2.81
C TYR A 214 -10.83 -2.32 2.06
N VAL A 215 -10.40 -1.54 1.07
CA VAL A 215 -11.28 -0.72 0.23
C VAL A 215 -11.33 -1.31 -1.17
N TYR A 216 -12.53 -1.63 -1.64
CA TYR A 216 -12.72 -2.36 -2.90
C TYR A 216 -12.50 -1.47 -4.13
N ASN A 217 -11.69 -1.95 -5.08
CA ASN A 217 -11.56 -1.33 -6.40
C ASN A 217 -12.65 -1.82 -7.35
N VAL A 218 -13.90 -1.50 -7.00
CA VAL A 218 -15.10 -1.85 -7.76
C VAL A 218 -15.81 -0.59 -8.20
N GLN A 219 -16.76 -0.69 -9.13
CA GLN A 219 -17.67 0.40 -9.47
C GLN A 219 -19.07 -0.19 -9.64
N PRO A 220 -20.06 0.22 -8.83
CA PRO A 220 -21.43 -0.23 -9.01
C PRO A 220 -21.92 -0.05 -10.45
N GLY A 221 -22.44 -1.13 -11.03
CA GLY A 221 -22.93 -1.17 -12.42
C GLY A 221 -21.86 -1.39 -13.50
N ILE A 222 -20.60 -1.61 -13.12
CA ILE A 222 -19.49 -1.87 -14.04
C ILE A 222 -18.75 -3.15 -13.63
N GLU A 223 -18.52 -4.03 -14.59
CA GLU A 223 -17.61 -5.18 -14.46
C GLU A 223 -16.21 -4.79 -14.94
N ILE A 224 -15.19 -5.31 -14.26
CA ILE A 224 -13.76 -5.00 -14.51
C ILE A 224 -13.01 -6.31 -14.76
N ASN A 225 -12.28 -6.35 -15.86
CA ASN A 225 -11.21 -7.31 -16.07
C ASN A 225 -9.93 -6.78 -15.42
N TYR A 226 -9.63 -7.25 -14.20
CA TYR A 226 -8.47 -6.79 -13.44
C TYR A 226 -7.12 -7.15 -14.09
N LEU A 227 -7.10 -8.17 -14.97
CA LEU A 227 -5.90 -8.53 -15.71
C LEU A 227 -5.48 -7.44 -16.69
N THR A 228 -6.43 -6.77 -17.33
CA THR A 228 -6.16 -5.83 -18.44
C THR A 228 -6.59 -4.39 -18.17
N GLY A 229 -7.47 -4.19 -17.19
CA GLY A 229 -8.22 -2.94 -16.96
C GLY A 229 -9.39 -2.72 -17.91
N ASP A 230 -9.71 -3.67 -18.78
CA ASP A 230 -10.93 -3.57 -19.59
C ASP A 230 -12.18 -3.64 -18.71
N ASN A 231 -13.26 -3.03 -19.18
CA ASN A 231 -14.49 -2.89 -18.38
C ASN A 231 -15.71 -2.72 -19.28
N TRP A 232 -16.88 -3.10 -18.76
CA TRP A 232 -18.19 -3.02 -19.42
C TRP A 232 -19.31 -2.82 -18.39
N LEU A 233 -20.50 -2.44 -18.86
CA LEU A 233 -21.69 -2.34 -18.01
C LEU A 233 -22.05 -3.75 -17.51
N SER A 234 -22.34 -3.88 -16.22
CA SER A 234 -22.76 -5.16 -15.64
C SER A 234 -24.03 -5.68 -16.30
N GLY A 235 -24.09 -6.99 -16.55
CA GLY A 235 -25.27 -7.64 -17.14
C GLY A 235 -25.44 -7.45 -18.66
N GLN A 236 -24.36 -7.14 -19.37
CA GLN A 236 -24.27 -7.26 -20.83
C GLN A 236 -23.56 -8.55 -21.25
#